data_AF-A0A7V1MI57-F1
#
_entry.id   AF-A0A7V1MI57-F1
#
_cell.length_a   1.000
_cell.length_b   1.000
_cell.length_c   1.000
_cell.angle_alpha   90.00
_cell.angle_beta   90.00
_cell.angle_gamma   90.00
#
_symmetry.space_group_name_H-M   'P 1'
#
loop_
_entity.id
_entity.type
_entity.pdbx_description
1 polymer ?
#
loop_
_entity_poly.entity_id
_entity_poly.type
_entity_poly.pdbx_seq_one_letter_code
_entity_poly.pdbx_strand_id
1 'polypeptide(L)'
;QERNRERPENSYTALLLSGGVDVILRRLGEQLMDMAIAAKAGSKKELSGKIADLFYHLLVLMADRELNPRDILFELRSRTGRASESRVLPSR
;
A
#
# COMPACT_ATOMS: atom_id res chain seq x y z
N GLN A 1 3.45 11.32 -8.31
CA GLN A 1 4.02 11.62 -6.98
C GLN A 1 4.24 13.12 -6.88
N GLU A 2 3.17 13.89 -6.74
CA GLU A 2 3.21 15.36 -6.81
C GLU A 2 2.96 16.04 -5.45
N ARG A 3 2.85 15.29 -4.35
CA ARG A 3 2.65 15.85 -3.01
C ARG A 3 3.93 16.25 -2.28
N ASN A 4 5.07 16.25 -2.96
CA ASN A 4 6.37 16.49 -2.31
C ASN A 4 6.92 17.91 -2.52
N ARG A 5 6.20 18.82 -3.18
CA ARG A 5 6.72 20.17 -3.48
C ARG A 5 6.13 21.29 -2.62
N GLU A 6 4.97 21.07 -2.00
CA GLU A 6 4.34 22.06 -1.13
C GLU A 6 3.65 21.31 0.01
N ARG A 7 4.39 21.00 1.08
CA ARG A 7 3.76 20.49 2.30
C ARG A 7 3.28 21.71 3.09
N PRO A 8 1.97 21.92 3.30
CA PRO A 8 1.55 22.71 4.44
C PRO A 8 2.11 21.99 5.66
N GLU A 9 2.89 22.70 6.48
CA GLU A 9 3.65 22.16 7.62
C GLU A 9 2.78 21.39 8.63
N ASN A 10 1.45 21.50 8.53
CA ASN A 10 0.46 20.86 9.41
C ASN A 10 -0.38 19.75 8.74
N SER A 11 -0.03 19.25 7.55
CA SER A 11 -0.82 18.16 6.96
C SER A 11 -0.58 16.82 7.69
N TYR A 12 -1.62 15.98 7.82
CA TYR A 12 -1.50 14.65 8.42
C TYR A 12 -0.39 13.81 7.77
N THR A 13 -0.24 13.91 6.44
CA THR A 13 0.83 13.21 5.70
C THR A 13 2.22 13.70 6.13
N ALA A 14 2.38 15.01 6.35
CA ALA A 14 3.65 15.57 6.80
C ALA A 14 4.01 15.07 8.21
N LEU A 15 3.03 14.97 9.11
CA LEU A 15 3.21 14.41 10.46
C LEU A 15 3.60 12.92 10.44
N LEU A 16 2.99 12.12 9.57
CA LEU A 16 3.36 10.72 9.41
C LEU A 16 4.81 10.57 8.93
N LEU A 17 5.19 11.35 7.92
CA LEU A 17 6.53 11.30 7.33
C LEU A 17 7.60 11.87 8.26
N SER A 18 7.30 12.90 9.04
CA SER A 18 8.24 13.41 10.06
C SER A 18 8.39 12.46 11.24
N GLY A 19 7.35 11.67 11.55
CA GLY A 19 7.40 10.61 12.57
C GLY A 19 8.16 9.35 12.15
N GLY A 20 8.51 9.22 10.88
CA GLY A 20 9.24 8.08 10.33
C GLY A 20 8.49 6.75 10.39
N VAL A 21 9.22 5.67 10.10
CA VAL A 21 8.63 4.34 9.86
C VAL A 21 7.80 3.80 11.01
N ASP A 22 8.21 4.00 12.26
CA ASP A 22 7.51 3.43 13.41
C ASP A 22 6.11 4.03 13.56
N VAL A 23 5.98 5.35 13.34
CA VAL A 23 4.69 6.04 13.36
C VAL A 23 3.80 5.57 12.20
N ILE A 24 4.39 5.42 11.01
CA ILE A 24 3.68 4.95 9.82
C ILE A 24 3.19 3.51 10.02
N LEU A 25 4.05 2.59 10.48
CA LEU A 25 3.71 1.19 10.68
C LEU A 25 2.66 0.99 11.75
N ARG A 26 2.70 1.77 12.84
CA ARG A 26 1.64 1.76 13.86
C ARG A 26 0.28 2.09 13.25
N ARG A 27 0.18 3.16 12.47
CA ARG A 27 -1.08 3.55 11.80
C ARG A 27 -1.51 2.56 10.74
N LEU A 28 -0.56 2.02 9.98
CA LEU A 28 -0.84 0.98 8.98
C LEU A 28 -1.40 -0.29 9.64
N GLY A 29 -0.84 -0.70 10.78
CA GLY A 29 -1.33 -1.84 11.56
C GLY A 29 -2.75 -1.63 12.09
N GLU A 30 -3.05 -0.42 12.59
CA GLU A 30 -4.43 -0.04 12.99
C GLU A 30 -5.41 -0.17 11.82
N GLN A 31 -5.06 0.35 10.63
CA GLN A 31 -5.94 0.25 9.46
C GLN A 31 -6.10 -1.18 8.95
N LEU A 32 -5.07 -2.03 9.08
CA LEU A 32 -5.14 -3.44 8.75
C LEU A 32 -6.15 -4.17 9.66
N MET A 33 -6.09 -3.91 10.96
CA MET A 33 -7.02 -4.51 11.93
C MET A 33 -8.45 -4.02 11.72
N ASP A 34 -8.64 -2.73 11.52
CA ASP A 34 -9.96 -2.15 11.23
C ASP A 34 -10.55 -2.71 9.93
N MET A 35 -9.74 -2.85 8.88
CA MET A 35 -10.16 -3.46 7.62
C MET A 35 -10.58 -4.92 7.82
N ALA A 36 -9.82 -5.69 8.60
CA ALA A 36 -10.15 -7.09 8.90
C ALA A 36 -11.47 -7.21 9.68
N ILE A 37 -11.73 -6.32 10.63
CA ILE A 37 -13.00 -6.25 11.36
C ILE A 37 -14.15 -5.89 10.40
N ALA A 38 -13.97 -4.88 9.56
CA ALA A 38 -14.96 -4.47 8.56
C ALA A 38 -15.25 -5.58 7.54
N ALA A 39 -14.25 -6.37 7.16
CA ALA A 39 -14.43 -7.51 6.27
C ALA A 39 -15.27 -8.63 6.89
N LYS A 40 -15.17 -8.81 8.21
CA LYS A 40 -15.90 -9.86 8.94
C LYS A 40 -17.34 -9.48 9.30
N ALA A 41 -17.56 -8.22 9.70
CA ALA A 41 -18.82 -7.80 10.32
C ALA A 41 -19.36 -6.46 9.82
N GLY A 42 -18.64 -5.78 8.92
CA GLY A 42 -19.00 -4.46 8.42
C GLY A 42 -19.81 -4.50 7.12
N SER A 43 -20.33 -3.33 6.77
CA SER A 43 -20.95 -3.07 5.47
C SER A 43 -19.91 -2.93 4.35
N LYS A 44 -20.34 -3.08 3.10
CA LYS A 44 -19.50 -2.81 1.92
C LYS A 44 -18.90 -1.40 1.94
N LYS A 45 -19.63 -0.42 2.46
CA LYS A 45 -19.17 0.97 2.58
C LYS A 45 -18.04 1.10 3.59
N GLU A 46 -18.19 0.48 4.77
CA GLU A 46 -17.14 0.47 5.80
C GLU A 46 -15.89 -0.25 5.30
N LEU A 47 -16.04 -1.43 4.68
CA LEU A 47 -14.92 -2.16 4.12
C LEU A 47 -14.19 -1.35 3.05
N SER A 48 -14.92 -0.72 2.13
CA SER A 48 -14.32 0.14 1.10
C SER A 48 -13.56 1.32 1.71
N GLY A 49 -14.09 1.92 2.78
CA GLY A 49 -13.40 2.99 3.51
C GLY A 49 -12.10 2.52 4.15
N LYS A 50 -12.12 1.38 4.85
CA LYS A 50 -10.94 0.83 5.52
C LYS A 50 -9.86 0.32 4.55
N ILE A 51 -10.26 -0.21 3.40
CA ILE A 51 -9.30 -0.52 2.32
C ILE A 51 -8.66 0.76 1.78
N ALA A 52 -9.43 1.84 1.60
CA ALA A 52 -8.88 3.12 1.15
C ALA A 52 -7.89 3.70 2.17
N ASP A 53 -8.20 3.65 3.47
CA ASP A 53 -7.29 4.07 4.54
C ASP A 53 -6.01 3.22 4.57
N LEU A 54 -6.13 1.91 4.38
CA LEU A 54 -4.99 0.99 4.29
C LEU A 54 -4.09 1.34 3.09
N PHE A 55 -4.67 1.57 1.91
CA PHE A 55 -3.92 1.99 0.72
C PHE A 55 -3.26 3.35 0.90
N TYR A 56 -3.93 4.30 1.54
CA TYR A 56 -3.31 5.59 1.86
C TYR A 56 -2.06 5.41 2.72
N HIS A 57 -2.13 4.63 3.82
CA HIS A 57 -0.97 4.42 4.69
C HIS A 57 0.13 3.58 4.01
N LEU A 58 -0.21 2.65 3.13
CA LEU A 58 0.76 1.95 2.28
C LEU A 58 1.49 2.92 1.34
N LEU A 59 0.79 3.86 0.71
CA LEU A 59 1.42 4.88 -0.14
C LEU A 59 2.34 5.82 0.65
N VAL A 60 1.99 6.15 1.90
CA VAL A 60 2.86 6.92 2.80
C VAL A 60 4.12 6.12 3.16
N LEU A 61 3.98 4.83 3.52
CA LEU A 61 5.12 3.94 3.75
C LEU A 61 6.03 3.85 2.53
N MET A 62 5.44 3.73 1.34
CA MET A 62 6.21 3.70 0.10
C MET A 62 7.00 4.99 -0.11
N ALA A 63 6.38 6.16 0.14
CA ALA A 63 7.08 7.44 0.05
C ALA A 63 8.24 7.55 1.07
N ASP A 64 8.04 7.09 2.31
CA ASP A 64 9.05 7.04 3.38
C ASP A 64 10.19 6.05 3.10
N ARG A 65 9.98 5.07 2.21
CA ARG A 65 10.96 4.07 1.78
C ARG A 65 11.50 4.30 0.38
N GLU A 66 11.17 5.44 -0.23
CA GLU A 66 11.56 5.80 -1.60
C GLU A 66 11.11 4.76 -2.66
N LEU A 67 10.01 4.06 -2.39
CA LEU A 67 9.40 3.09 -3.31
C LEU A 67 8.36 3.77 -4.20
N ASN A 68 8.42 3.51 -5.51
CA ASN A 68 7.43 3.97 -6.46
C ASN A 68 6.27 2.96 -6.57
N PRO A 69 5.01 3.40 -6.73
CA PRO A 69 3.89 2.53 -7.11
C PRO A 69 4.18 1.62 -8.31
N ARG A 70 5.02 2.07 -9.24
CA ARG A 70 5.46 1.25 -10.38
C ARG A 70 6.29 0.03 -9.97
N ASP A 71 7.08 0.12 -8.91
CA ASP A 71 7.91 -0.98 -8.40
C ASP A 71 7.01 -2.10 -7.86
N ILE A 72 5.97 -1.72 -7.10
CA ILE A 72 4.96 -2.66 -6.61
C ILE A 72 4.17 -3.28 -7.77
N LEU A 73 3.80 -2.49 -8.79
CA LEU A 73 3.13 -3.04 -9.98
C LEU A 73 4.01 -4.02 -10.74
N PHE A 74 5.32 -3.78 -10.83
CA PHE A 74 6.26 -4.72 -11.43
C PHE A 74 6.31 -6.03 -10.64
N GLU A 75 6.42 -5.94 -9.32
CA GLU A 75 6.40 -7.11 -8.44
C GLU A 75 5.08 -7.89 -8.53
N LEU A 76 3.94 -7.21 -8.62
CA LEU A 76 2.63 -7.87 -8.82
C LEU A 76 2.54 -8.58 -10.18
N ARG A 77 3.06 -7.97 -11.25
CA ARG A 77 3.13 -8.61 -12.57
C ARG A 77 4.04 -9.84 -12.59
N SER A 78 5.15 -9.81 -11.85
CA SER A 78 6.05 -10.96 -11.75
C SER A 78 5.36 -12.19 -11.15
N ARG A 79 4.37 -11.97 -10.28
CA ARG A 79 3.55 -13.02 -9.66
C ARG A 79 2.51 -13.60 -10.60
N THR A 80 1.99 -12.81 -11.54
CA THR A 80 1.02 -13.29 -12.54
C THR A 80 1.68 -13.88 -13.78
N GLY A 81 2.92 -13.48 -14.10
CA GLY A 81 3.70 -13.97 -15.25
C GLY A 81 4.43 -15.30 -15.06
N ARG A 82 4.60 -15.80 -13.82
CA ARG A 82 5.19 -17.13 -13.56
C ARG A 82 4.22 -18.31 -13.80
N ALA A 83 2.98 -18.05 -14.22
CA ALA A 83 2.03 -19.09 -14.59
C ALA A 83 2.05 -19.44 -16.09
N SER A 84 2.81 -18.73 -16.94
CA SER A 84 2.78 -18.93 -18.40
C SER A 84 4.10 -19.33 -19.07
N GLU A 85 5.23 -19.41 -18.35
CA GLU A 85 6.55 -19.71 -18.95
C GLU A 85 7.23 -20.98 -18.41
N SER A 86 6.46 -22.03 -18.09
CA SER A 86 7.04 -23.36 -17.82
C SER A 86 6.25 -24.51 -18.46
N ARG A 87 5.76 -24.29 -19.69
CA ARG A 87 5.26 -25.38 -20.53
C ARG A 87 5.68 -25.25 -21.99
N VAL A 88 6.97 -24.96 -22.20
CA VAL A 88 7.64 -25.33 -23.44
C VAL A 88 8.59 -26.47 -23.10
N LEU A 89 8.09 -27.69 -23.25
CA LEU A 89 8.89 -28.91 -23.24
C LEU A 89 9.91 -28.87 -24.40
N PRO A 90 11.07 -29.53 -24.26
CA PRO A 90 12.14 -29.43 -25.24
C PRO A 90 11.73 -30.18 -26.51
N SER A 91 12.01 -29.60 -27.67
CA SER A 91 11.87 -30.28 -28.96
C SER A 91 13.08 -29.98 -29.82
N ARG A 92 14.05 -30.91 -29.73
CA ARG A 92 15.08 -31.31 -30.70
C ARG A 92 15.99 -30.25 -31.31
#